data_AF-A0A9P5YJT8-F1
#
_entry.id   AF-A0A9P5YJT8-F1
#
_cell.length_a   1.000
_cell.length_b   1.000
_cell.length_c   1.000
_cell.angle_alpha   90.00
_cell.angle_beta   90.00
_cell.angle_gamma   90.00
#
_symmetry.space_group_name_H-M   'P 1'
#
loop_
_entity.id
_entity.type
_entity.pdbx_description
1 polymer ?
#
loop_
_entity_poly.entity_id
_entity_poly.type
_entity_poly.pdbx_seq_one_letter_code
_entity_poly.pdbx_strand_id
1 'polypeptide(L)'
;MFRSTKRAGSTQERRDVKPKKQCVDLPKAYWESLKKHLARLSQDCVACHVLGAEPDVHSINECGALRSLVNAPLGHKAYFDFRKSIRYNPGQKICYLCHIPQGPKDFMHTTFKSNKSSCIYPDVLGPLAFSIFHTPSYKQAAEKSFSTTWDDINQFSEWINGDVHGLHPSNMVAIFTWYAQRTSQKIGTDGEW
;
A
#
# COMPACT_ATOMS: atom_id res chain seq x y z
N MET A 1 -69.42 -4.25 25.13
CA MET A 1 -68.01 -4.67 25.27
C MET A 1 -67.23 -4.15 24.06
N PHE A 2 -66.46 -3.06 24.22
CA PHE A 2 -65.70 -2.44 23.13
C PHE A 2 -64.30 -3.06 23.02
N ARG A 3 -63.94 -3.55 21.83
CA ARG A 3 -62.60 -4.06 21.52
C ARG A 3 -61.67 -2.89 21.20
N SER A 4 -60.63 -2.72 22.01
CA SER A 4 -59.53 -1.78 21.78
C SER A 4 -58.46 -2.45 20.93
N THR A 5 -58.17 -1.89 19.75
CA THR A 5 -57.05 -2.30 18.89
C THR A 5 -55.93 -1.27 19.01
N LYS A 6 -54.84 -1.64 19.71
CA LYS A 6 -53.58 -0.88 19.71
C LYS A 6 -52.84 -1.15 18.40
N ARG A 7 -52.63 -0.11 17.58
CA ARG A 7 -51.68 -0.13 16.46
C ARG A 7 -50.27 0.18 16.99
N ALA A 8 -49.35 -0.74 16.77
CA ALA A 8 -47.92 -0.54 17.01
C ALA A 8 -47.35 0.34 15.88
N GLY A 9 -46.68 1.44 16.25
CA GLY A 9 -45.91 2.26 15.32
C GLY A 9 -44.59 1.58 14.97
N SER A 10 -44.31 1.44 13.67
CA SER A 10 -43.04 0.92 13.17
C SER A 10 -41.99 2.03 13.16
N THR A 11 -40.95 1.88 13.98
CA THR A 11 -39.77 2.73 13.97
C THR A 11 -38.95 2.45 12.71
N GLN A 12 -38.95 3.38 11.77
CA GLN A 12 -38.20 3.27 10.53
C GLN A 12 -36.73 3.66 10.81
N GLU A 13 -35.89 2.66 11.08
CA GLU A 13 -34.44 2.84 11.20
C GLU A 13 -33.89 3.48 9.91
N ARG A 14 -33.39 4.71 10.04
CA ARG A 14 -32.63 5.38 8.98
C ARG A 14 -31.32 4.62 8.82
N ARG A 15 -31.19 3.89 7.71
CA ARG A 15 -29.90 3.33 7.30
C ARG A 15 -28.98 4.48 6.91
N ASP A 16 -28.00 4.77 7.74
CA ASP A 16 -26.94 5.73 7.42
C ASP A 16 -26.24 5.28 6.14
N VAL A 17 -26.46 6.04 5.06
CA VAL A 17 -25.77 5.84 3.80
C VAL A 17 -24.32 6.24 4.02
N LYS A 18 -23.43 5.25 4.16
CA LYS A 18 -21.98 5.50 4.25
C LYS A 18 -21.56 6.41 3.09
N PRO A 19 -20.91 7.55 3.37
CA PRO A 19 -20.46 8.45 2.33
C PRO A 19 -19.53 7.68 1.38
N LYS A 20 -19.81 7.74 0.08
CA LYS A 20 -18.92 7.19 -0.95
C LYS A 20 -17.60 7.94 -0.84
N LYS A 21 -16.53 7.26 -0.39
CA LYS A 21 -15.16 7.80 -0.42
C LYS A 21 -14.88 8.28 -1.84
N GLN A 22 -14.78 9.60 -1.98
CA GLN A 22 -14.57 10.27 -3.25
C GLN A 22 -13.17 9.92 -3.76
N CYS A 23 -13.07 9.53 -5.04
CA CYS A 23 -11.76 9.44 -5.69
C CYS A 23 -11.11 10.82 -5.61
N VAL A 24 -9.98 10.94 -4.90
CA VAL A 24 -9.26 12.19 -4.77
C VAL A 24 -8.74 12.59 -6.15
N ASP A 25 -9.20 13.74 -6.66
CA ASP A 25 -8.69 14.28 -7.92
C ASP A 25 -7.34 14.94 -7.65
N LEU A 26 -6.27 14.16 -7.88
CA LEU A 26 -4.90 14.59 -7.60
C LEU A 26 -4.28 15.30 -8.81
N PRO A 27 -3.51 16.39 -8.61
CA PRO A 27 -2.87 17.12 -9.69
C PRO A 27 -1.98 16.21 -10.55
N LYS A 28 -1.88 16.50 -11.85
CA LYS A 28 -1.00 15.76 -12.77
C LYS A 28 0.44 15.60 -12.25
N ALA A 29 0.98 16.66 -11.65
CA ALA A 29 2.32 16.67 -11.06
C ALA A 29 2.51 15.61 -9.96
N TYR A 30 1.46 15.29 -9.18
CA TYR A 30 1.51 14.22 -8.19
C TYR A 30 1.74 12.86 -8.86
N TRP A 31 0.96 12.56 -9.91
CA TRP A 31 1.08 11.30 -10.64
C TRP A 31 2.41 11.17 -11.38
N GLU A 32 2.92 12.27 -11.94
CA GLU A 32 4.25 12.32 -12.57
C GLU A 32 5.36 12.05 -11.53
N SER A 33 5.27 12.64 -10.34
CA SER A 33 6.19 12.36 -9.23
C SER A 33 6.13 10.89 -8.79
N LEU A 34 4.91 10.34 -8.63
CA LEU A 34 4.72 8.93 -8.27
C LEU A 34 5.34 7.99 -9.32
N LYS A 35 5.15 8.25 -10.61
CA LYS A 35 5.80 7.49 -11.69
C LYS A 35 7.31 7.55 -11.62
N LYS A 36 7.88 8.73 -11.36
CA LYS A 36 9.34 8.88 -11.21
C LYS A 36 9.87 8.02 -10.06
N HIS A 37 9.17 8.01 -8.93
CA HIS A 37 9.53 7.17 -7.79
C HIS A 37 9.43 5.68 -8.11
N LEU A 38 8.37 5.27 -8.80
CA LEU A 38 8.19 3.87 -9.24
C LEU A 38 9.31 3.43 -10.16
N ALA A 39 9.58 4.19 -11.23
CA ALA A 39 10.62 3.85 -12.19
C ALA A 39 12.00 3.74 -11.54
N ARG A 40 12.29 4.56 -10.53
CA ARG A 40 13.55 4.50 -9.77
C ARG A 40 13.61 3.27 -8.87
N LEU A 41 12.58 3.03 -8.06
CA LEU A 41 12.58 1.95 -7.07
C LEU A 41 12.28 0.57 -7.67
N SER A 42 11.87 0.50 -8.94
CA SER A 42 11.67 -0.75 -9.66
C SER A 42 12.92 -1.23 -10.41
N GLN A 43 14.06 -0.52 -10.33
CA GLN A 43 15.29 -0.96 -10.99
C GLN A 43 15.88 -2.21 -10.32
N ASP A 44 15.76 -2.32 -8.99
CA ASP A 44 16.20 -3.48 -8.22
C ASP A 44 15.12 -3.95 -7.24
N CYS A 45 15.37 -5.05 -6.53
CA CYS A 45 14.45 -5.52 -5.51
C CYS A 45 14.31 -4.52 -4.35
N VAL A 46 13.15 -3.89 -4.28
CA VAL A 46 12.85 -2.91 -3.23
C VAL A 46 12.87 -3.49 -1.80
N ALA A 47 12.61 -4.79 -1.65
CA ALA A 47 12.76 -5.45 -0.36
C ALA A 47 14.23 -5.51 0.04
N CYS A 48 15.15 -5.91 -0.85
CA CYS A 48 16.59 -5.92 -0.57
C CYS A 48 17.08 -4.53 -0.17
N HIS A 49 16.65 -3.48 -0.89
CA HIS A 49 16.93 -2.08 -0.55
C HIS A 49 16.52 -1.69 0.87
N VAL A 50 15.29 -2.01 1.29
CA VAL A 50 14.79 -1.68 2.63
C VAL A 50 15.47 -2.52 3.72
N LEU A 51 15.83 -3.75 3.39
CA LEU A 51 16.43 -4.70 4.33
C LEU A 51 17.95 -4.57 4.43
N GLY A 52 18.57 -3.68 3.64
CA GLY A 52 20.02 -3.48 3.62
C GLY A 52 20.78 -4.68 3.05
N ALA A 53 20.13 -5.50 2.22
CA ALA A 53 20.79 -6.54 1.45
C ALA A 53 21.33 -5.97 0.13
N GLU A 54 22.28 -6.67 -0.48
CA GLU A 54 22.82 -6.29 -1.79
C GLU A 54 21.66 -6.14 -2.81
N PRO A 55 21.52 -4.97 -3.45
CA PRO A 55 20.51 -4.76 -4.46
C PRO A 55 20.74 -5.67 -5.67
N ASP A 56 19.71 -6.40 -6.06
CA ASP A 56 19.73 -7.26 -7.25
C ASP A 56 18.34 -7.30 -7.91
N VAL A 57 18.30 -7.64 -9.19
CA VAL A 57 17.09 -7.74 -10.00
C VAL A 57 16.57 -9.16 -9.98
N HIS A 58 15.58 -9.43 -9.13
CA HIS A 58 14.96 -10.75 -9.04
C HIS A 58 13.47 -10.64 -8.70
N SER A 59 12.72 -11.73 -8.92
CA SER A 59 11.32 -11.77 -8.51
C SER A 59 11.19 -11.81 -6.98
N ILE A 60 10.03 -11.44 -6.45
CA ILE A 60 9.81 -11.49 -4.99
C ILE A 60 9.87 -12.92 -4.44
N ASN A 61 9.56 -13.92 -5.27
CA ASN A 61 9.64 -15.35 -4.93
C ASN A 61 11.09 -15.83 -4.73
N GLU A 62 12.05 -15.12 -5.32
CA GLU A 62 13.48 -15.45 -5.28
C GLU A 62 14.22 -14.59 -4.24
N CYS A 63 13.55 -13.60 -3.63
CA CYS A 63 14.16 -12.68 -2.69
C CYS A 63 14.68 -13.39 -1.42
N GLY A 64 15.99 -13.54 -1.33
CA GLY A 64 16.68 -14.11 -0.17
C GLY A 64 16.53 -13.24 1.07
N ALA A 65 16.64 -11.92 0.93
CA ALA A 65 16.49 -10.98 2.05
C ALA A 65 15.11 -11.10 2.71
N LEU A 66 14.04 -11.15 1.90
CA LEU A 66 12.67 -11.33 2.40
C LEU A 66 12.48 -12.70 3.06
N ARG A 67 13.09 -13.75 2.53
CA ARG A 67 13.01 -15.11 3.10
C ARG A 67 13.59 -15.17 4.51
N SER A 68 14.63 -14.36 4.77
CA SER A 68 15.34 -14.31 6.05
C SER A 68 14.70 -13.37 7.09
N LEU A 69 13.71 -12.55 6.71
CA LEU A 69 13.17 -11.46 7.53
C LEU A 69 12.41 -11.91 8.79
N VAL A 70 11.86 -13.11 8.76
CA VAL A 70 11.11 -13.72 9.87
C VAL A 70 11.68 -15.11 10.02
N ASN A 71 12.34 -15.39 11.16
CA ASN A 71 12.90 -16.70 11.57
C ASN A 71 12.58 -17.80 10.54
N ALA A 72 13.51 -18.00 9.60
CA ALA A 72 13.28 -18.77 8.36
C ALA A 72 12.55 -20.11 8.63
N PRO A 73 11.65 -20.63 7.75
CA PRO A 73 11.25 -20.21 6.39
C PRO A 73 9.92 -19.41 6.33
N LEU A 74 9.51 -18.76 7.42
CA LEU A 74 8.21 -18.11 7.49
C LEU A 74 8.13 -16.77 6.75
N GLY A 75 9.26 -16.13 6.40
CA GLY A 75 9.30 -14.80 5.78
C GLY A 75 8.47 -14.67 4.49
N HIS A 76 8.64 -15.60 3.54
CA HIS A 76 7.83 -15.58 2.30
C HIS A 76 6.37 -15.85 2.57
N LYS A 77 6.05 -16.85 3.41
CA LYS A 77 4.66 -17.16 3.75
C LYS A 77 3.99 -15.96 4.42
N ALA A 78 4.64 -15.33 5.39
CA ALA A 78 4.16 -14.15 6.08
C ALA A 78 3.91 -12.98 5.11
N TYR A 79 4.84 -12.74 4.18
CA TYR A 79 4.62 -11.73 3.13
C TYR A 79 3.42 -12.05 2.25
N PHE A 80 3.26 -13.29 1.78
CA PHE A 80 2.11 -13.65 0.94
C PHE A 80 0.78 -13.60 1.71
N ASP A 81 0.79 -13.92 2.99
CA ASP A 81 -0.39 -13.78 3.85
C ASP A 81 -0.74 -12.30 4.08
N PHE A 82 0.27 -11.45 4.34
CA PHE A 82 0.11 -9.99 4.34
C PHE A 82 -0.45 -9.50 3.00
N ARG A 83 0.11 -9.92 1.86
CA ARG A 83 -0.34 -9.52 0.53
C ARG A 83 -1.80 -9.87 0.28
N LYS A 84 -2.24 -11.06 0.71
CA LYS A 84 -3.64 -11.51 0.63
C LYS A 84 -4.57 -10.70 1.53
N SER A 85 -4.05 -10.11 2.60
CA SER A 85 -4.83 -9.25 3.51
C SER A 85 -5.13 -7.87 2.95
N ILE A 86 -4.46 -7.45 1.87
CA ILE A 86 -4.66 -6.14 1.24
C ILE A 86 -6.02 -6.11 0.52
N ARG A 87 -6.83 -5.11 0.86
CA ARG A 87 -8.18 -4.88 0.35
C ARG A 87 -8.24 -3.51 -0.31
N TYR A 88 -9.18 -3.35 -1.24
CA TYR A 88 -9.41 -2.11 -1.96
C TYR A 88 -10.84 -1.65 -1.78
N ASN A 89 -11.06 -0.34 -1.79
CA ASN A 89 -12.42 0.17 -1.73
C ASN A 89 -13.17 -0.18 -3.03
N PRO A 90 -14.44 -0.61 -2.94
CA PRO A 90 -15.27 -0.81 -4.11
C PRO A 90 -15.32 0.45 -4.98
N GLY A 91 -15.03 0.32 -6.27
CA GLY A 91 -15.03 1.43 -7.24
C GLY A 91 -13.67 2.08 -7.49
N GLN A 92 -12.63 1.76 -6.71
CA GLN A 92 -11.27 2.19 -7.05
C GLN A 92 -10.68 1.32 -8.17
N LYS A 93 -10.21 1.96 -9.25
CA LYS A 93 -9.42 1.28 -10.28
C LYS A 93 -7.98 1.13 -9.77
N ILE A 94 -7.67 -0.05 -9.21
CA ILE A 94 -6.34 -0.41 -8.73
C ILE A 94 -5.87 -1.65 -9.48
N CYS A 95 -4.59 -1.68 -9.86
CA CYS A 95 -3.99 -2.91 -10.35
C CYS A 95 -3.61 -3.80 -9.16
N TYR A 96 -4.17 -5.01 -9.12
CA TYR A 96 -3.94 -5.99 -8.05
C TYR A 96 -2.52 -6.60 -8.07
N LEU A 97 -1.75 -6.43 -9.14
CA LEU A 97 -0.37 -6.93 -9.23
C LEU A 97 0.62 -5.99 -8.54
N CYS A 98 0.48 -4.68 -8.76
CA CYS A 98 1.38 -3.66 -8.20
C CYS A 98 0.77 -2.86 -7.05
N HIS A 99 -0.51 -3.02 -6.75
CA HIS A 99 -1.26 -2.27 -5.74
C HIS A 99 -1.37 -0.74 -6.02
N ILE A 100 -1.11 -0.32 -7.26
CA ILE A 100 -1.10 1.10 -7.68
C ILE A 100 -2.49 1.52 -8.21
N PRO A 101 -3.05 2.64 -7.73
CA PRO A 101 -4.23 3.27 -8.32
C PRO A 101 -3.95 3.85 -9.69
N GLN A 102 -4.90 3.73 -10.61
CA GLN A 102 -4.67 4.06 -12.03
C GLN A 102 -4.52 5.54 -12.35
N GLY A 103 -4.96 6.41 -11.44
CA GLY A 103 -5.06 7.84 -11.70
C GLY A 103 -6.05 8.18 -12.82
N PRO A 104 -6.06 9.43 -13.28
CA PRO A 104 -6.95 9.87 -14.36
C PRO A 104 -6.59 9.20 -15.69
N LYS A 105 -7.60 8.72 -16.43
CA LYS A 105 -7.45 8.14 -17.79
C LYS A 105 -6.40 7.01 -17.89
N ASP A 106 -6.32 6.14 -16.87
CA ASP A 106 -5.38 5.02 -16.82
C ASP A 106 -3.91 5.45 -16.98
N PHE A 107 -3.57 6.62 -16.42
CA PHE A 107 -2.25 7.24 -16.55
C PHE A 107 -1.12 6.30 -16.11
N MET A 108 -1.31 5.48 -15.07
CA MET A 108 -0.25 4.62 -14.55
C MET A 108 0.07 3.45 -15.49
N HIS A 109 -0.91 2.66 -15.90
CA HIS A 109 -0.81 1.67 -16.99
C HIS A 109 -2.18 1.05 -17.29
N THR A 110 -2.37 0.36 -18.41
CA THR A 110 -3.63 -0.35 -18.66
C THR A 110 -3.85 -1.48 -17.64
N THR A 111 -4.91 -1.43 -16.84
CA THR A 111 -5.18 -2.37 -15.73
C THR A 111 -5.50 -3.81 -16.18
N PHE A 112 -6.00 -3.98 -17.42
CA PHE A 112 -6.71 -5.21 -17.83
C PHE A 112 -6.29 -5.78 -19.19
N LYS A 113 -5.08 -5.49 -19.69
CA LYS A 113 -4.54 -6.27 -20.82
C LYS A 113 -4.08 -7.65 -20.32
N SER A 114 -5.04 -8.51 -19.97
CA SER A 114 -5.10 -9.99 -19.81
C SER A 114 -3.89 -10.84 -19.38
N ASN A 115 -2.65 -10.34 -19.33
CA ASN A 115 -1.48 -11.08 -18.89
C ASN A 115 -0.81 -10.42 -17.68
N LYS A 116 -0.33 -11.24 -16.74
CA LYS A 116 0.44 -10.77 -15.58
C LYS A 116 1.72 -10.02 -16.00
N SER A 117 2.22 -10.31 -17.19
CA SER A 117 3.41 -9.71 -17.80
C SER A 117 3.23 -8.27 -18.30
N SER A 118 2.01 -7.73 -18.31
CA SER A 118 1.77 -6.33 -18.74
C SER A 118 2.00 -5.30 -17.64
N CYS A 119 2.09 -5.71 -16.38
CA CYS A 119 2.41 -4.79 -15.30
C CYS A 119 3.92 -4.53 -15.30
N ILE A 120 4.32 -3.28 -15.50
CA ILE A 120 5.72 -2.85 -15.52
C ILE A 120 6.28 -2.55 -14.12
N TYR A 121 5.43 -2.58 -13.08
CA TYR A 121 5.83 -2.37 -11.68
C TYR A 121 5.38 -3.52 -10.76
N PRO A 122 5.59 -4.80 -11.13
CA PRO A 122 5.16 -5.90 -10.27
C PRO A 122 5.98 -5.88 -8.97
N ASP A 123 5.33 -6.25 -7.87
CA ASP A 123 6.01 -6.49 -6.59
C ASP A 123 6.85 -5.29 -6.07
N VAL A 124 6.40 -4.06 -6.32
CA VAL A 124 7.05 -2.85 -5.75
C VAL A 124 6.41 -2.45 -4.41
N LEU A 125 5.13 -2.06 -4.41
CA LEU A 125 4.51 -1.46 -3.21
C LEU A 125 4.38 -2.46 -2.05
N GLY A 126 3.88 -3.66 -2.34
CA GLY A 126 3.63 -4.70 -1.32
C GLY A 126 4.90 -5.10 -0.55
N PRO A 127 5.97 -5.53 -1.25
CA PRO A 127 7.23 -5.87 -0.61
C PRO A 127 7.85 -4.72 0.16
N LEU A 128 7.83 -3.50 -0.39
CA LEU A 128 8.34 -2.32 0.29
C LEU A 128 7.62 -2.08 1.61
N ALA A 129 6.29 -2.11 1.63
CA ALA A 129 5.52 -1.87 2.84
C ALA A 129 5.79 -2.96 3.90
N PHE A 130 5.84 -4.22 3.49
CA PHE A 130 6.15 -5.33 4.38
C PHE A 130 7.57 -5.24 4.96
N SER A 131 8.57 -4.94 4.12
CA SER A 131 9.94 -4.74 4.57
C SER A 131 10.08 -3.54 5.50
N ILE A 132 9.37 -2.44 5.26
CA ILE A 132 9.38 -1.27 6.17
C ILE A 132 8.87 -1.66 7.55
N PHE A 133 7.75 -2.39 7.63
CA PHE A 133 7.18 -2.84 8.90
C PHE A 133 8.16 -3.71 9.68
N HIS A 134 8.90 -4.58 9.01
CA HIS A 134 9.84 -5.50 9.65
C HIS A 134 11.25 -4.94 9.88
N THR A 135 11.58 -3.77 9.34
CA THR A 135 12.83 -3.07 9.66
C THR A 135 12.58 -2.02 10.74
N PRO A 136 13.02 -2.23 12.01
CA PRO A 136 12.62 -1.38 13.13
C PRO A 136 12.88 0.12 12.92
N SER A 137 14.02 0.48 12.33
CA SER A 137 14.37 1.88 12.07
C SER A 137 13.46 2.55 11.03
N TYR A 138 13.06 1.83 9.98
CA TYR A 138 12.10 2.33 9.00
C TYR A 138 10.68 2.35 9.54
N LYS A 139 10.26 1.31 10.27
CA LYS A 139 8.97 1.25 10.95
C LYS A 139 8.77 2.47 11.87
N GLN A 140 9.68 2.69 12.81
CA GLN A 140 9.60 3.81 13.76
C GLN A 140 9.56 5.17 13.04
N ALA A 141 10.35 5.33 11.98
CA ALA A 141 10.36 6.56 11.19
C ALA A 141 9.04 6.78 10.42
N ALA A 142 8.43 5.70 9.92
CA ALA A 142 7.14 5.74 9.24
C ALA A 142 6.00 6.03 10.24
N GLU A 143 5.95 5.32 11.37
CA GLU A 143 5.01 5.53 12.47
C GLU A 143 4.98 6.99 12.91
N LYS A 144 6.16 7.58 13.12
CA LYS A 144 6.31 9.02 13.42
C LYS A 144 5.75 9.91 12.30
N SER A 145 6.02 9.57 11.03
CA SER A 145 5.57 10.37 9.88
C SER A 145 4.05 10.33 9.68
N PHE A 146 3.41 9.21 10.02
CA PHE A 146 1.97 8.99 9.85
C PHE A 146 1.18 9.15 11.16
N SER A 147 1.84 9.58 12.24
CA SER A 147 1.23 9.77 13.57
C SER A 147 0.41 8.56 14.02
N THR A 148 0.98 7.37 13.84
CA THR A 148 0.33 6.07 14.11
C THR A 148 1.35 5.10 14.70
N THR A 149 0.86 3.99 15.23
CA THR A 149 1.69 2.90 15.77
C THR A 149 1.12 1.58 15.29
N TRP A 150 1.99 0.63 14.98
CA TRP A 150 1.61 -0.70 14.52
C TRP A 150 2.31 -1.75 15.37
N ASP A 151 1.69 -2.21 16.45
CA ASP A 151 2.35 -3.17 17.34
C ASP A 151 2.58 -4.52 16.65
N ASP A 152 1.67 -4.89 15.75
CA ASP A 152 1.71 -6.12 14.99
C ASP A 152 1.32 -5.92 13.50
N ILE A 153 1.50 -6.98 12.72
CA ILE A 153 1.24 -6.96 11.28
C ILE A 153 -0.26 -6.79 10.95
N ASN A 154 -1.17 -7.21 11.83
CA ASN A 154 -2.60 -7.04 11.61
C ASN A 154 -2.99 -5.57 11.73
N GLN A 155 -2.49 -4.86 12.75
CA GLN A 155 -2.69 -3.41 12.88
C GLN A 155 -2.11 -2.66 11.68
N PHE A 156 -0.93 -3.08 11.19
CA PHE A 156 -0.35 -2.50 9.97
C PHE A 156 -1.22 -2.77 8.74
N SER A 157 -1.70 -4.00 8.56
CA SER A 157 -2.63 -4.35 7.48
C SER A 157 -3.95 -3.58 7.56
N GLU A 158 -4.51 -3.40 8.76
CA GLU A 158 -5.70 -2.58 8.98
C GLU A 158 -5.45 -1.13 8.57
N TRP A 159 -4.30 -0.56 8.94
CA TRP A 159 -3.90 0.77 8.50
C TRP A 159 -3.75 0.85 6.98
N ILE A 160 -3.05 -0.10 6.34
CA ILE A 160 -2.89 -0.14 4.88
C ILE A 160 -4.25 -0.14 4.15
N ASN A 161 -5.24 -0.83 4.72
CA ASN A 161 -6.59 -0.97 4.18
C ASN A 161 -7.56 0.14 4.62
N GLY A 162 -7.13 1.01 5.53
CA GLY A 162 -7.98 1.96 6.24
C GLY A 162 -8.32 3.22 5.44
N ASP A 163 -8.71 4.25 6.20
CA ASP A 163 -8.90 5.59 5.66
C ASP A 163 -7.55 6.19 5.25
N VAL A 164 -7.55 6.88 4.10
CA VAL A 164 -6.30 7.34 3.53
C VAL A 164 -5.76 8.53 4.30
N HIS A 165 -4.49 8.47 4.65
CA HIS A 165 -3.78 9.55 5.29
C HIS A 165 -3.33 10.59 4.25
N GLY A 166 -3.78 11.84 4.43
CA GLY A 166 -3.37 12.97 3.60
C GLY A 166 -3.90 12.93 2.16
N LEU A 167 -3.11 13.46 1.22
CA LEU A 167 -3.48 13.60 -0.20
C LEU A 167 -3.14 12.35 -1.05
N HIS A 168 -2.98 11.18 -0.42
CA HIS A 168 -2.68 9.97 -1.15
C HIS A 168 -3.96 9.26 -1.61
N PRO A 169 -3.90 8.41 -2.64
CA PRO A 169 -5.04 7.59 -3.06
C PRO A 169 -5.22 6.30 -2.24
N SER A 170 -4.18 5.88 -1.50
CA SER A 170 -4.21 4.80 -0.51
C SER A 170 -3.04 4.93 0.47
N ASN A 171 -3.13 4.28 1.65
CA ASN A 171 -2.02 4.24 2.60
C ASN A 171 -0.81 3.46 2.07
N MET A 172 -1.04 2.48 1.19
CA MET A 172 0.03 1.80 0.45
C MET A 172 0.84 2.77 -0.43
N VAL A 173 0.17 3.69 -1.13
CA VAL A 173 0.87 4.73 -1.92
C VAL A 173 1.50 5.78 -1.02
N ALA A 174 0.88 6.10 0.12
CA ALA A 174 1.42 7.02 1.10
C ALA A 174 2.77 6.54 1.65
N ILE A 175 2.85 5.30 2.15
CA ILE A 175 4.09 4.75 2.71
C ILE A 175 5.18 4.57 1.64
N PHE A 176 4.80 4.18 0.41
CA PHE A 176 5.71 4.15 -0.72
C PHE A 176 6.30 5.52 -1.04
N THR A 177 5.46 6.55 -1.10
CA THR A 177 5.87 7.91 -1.46
C THR A 177 6.79 8.51 -0.40
N TRP A 178 6.45 8.29 0.88
CA TRP A 178 7.29 8.65 2.02
C TRP A 178 8.69 8.03 1.92
N TYR A 179 8.77 6.72 1.66
CA TYR A 179 10.05 6.03 1.53
C TYR A 179 10.86 6.54 0.33
N ALA A 180 10.20 6.74 -0.81
CA ALA A 180 10.84 7.24 -2.02
C ALA A 180 11.42 8.66 -1.82
N GLN A 181 10.70 9.55 -1.15
CA GLN A 181 11.18 10.88 -0.83
C GLN A 181 12.39 10.83 0.11
N ARG A 182 12.33 10.03 1.18
CA ARG A 182 13.42 9.86 2.15
C ARG A 182 14.71 9.35 1.51
N THR A 183 14.61 8.39 0.60
CA THR A 183 15.78 7.83 -0.10
C THR A 183 16.35 8.77 -1.15
N SER A 184 15.53 9.66 -1.71
CA SER A 184 16.00 10.65 -2.71
C SER A 184 16.82 11.77 -2.07
N GLN A 185 16.60 12.06 -0.79
CA GLN A 185 17.37 13.07 -0.04
C GLN A 185 18.78 12.60 0.28
N LYS A 186 18.98 11.31 0.54
CA LYS A 186 20.30 10.73 0.86
C LYS A 186 21.28 10.75 -0.31
N ILE A 187 20.79 10.61 -1.55
CA ILE A 187 21.62 10.66 -2.76
C ILE A 187 22.21 12.07 -2.99
N GLY A 188 21.64 13.11 -2.36
CA GLY A 188 22.12 14.49 -2.49
C GLY A 188 23.16 14.93 -1.47
N THR A 189 23.41 14.14 -0.41
CA THR A 189 24.28 14.58 0.70
C THR A 189 25.53 13.73 0.88
N ASP A 190 25.53 12.48 0.43
CA ASP A 190 26.58 11.53 0.77
C ASP A 190 27.30 11.08 -0.50
N GLY A 191 28.14 11.98 -1.03
CA GLY A 191 29.18 11.65 -1.99
C GLY A 191 30.38 11.01 -1.31
N GLU A 192 30.18 9.95 -0.54
CA GLU A 192 31.24 9.10 0.02
C GLU A 192 30.63 7.71 0.31
N TRP A 193 31.11 6.71 -0.45
CA TRP A 193 30.84 5.29 -0.26
C TRP A 193 31.84 4.70 0.73
#